data_AF-A0A6B8W3A0-F1
#
_entry.id   AF-A0A6B8W3A0-F1
#
_cell.length_a   1.000
_cell.length_b   1.000
_cell.length_c   1.000
_cell.angle_alpha   90.00
_cell.angle_beta   90.00
_cell.angle_gamma   90.00
#
_symmetry.space_group_name_H-M   'P 1'
#
loop_
_entity.id
_entity.type
_entity.pdbx_description
1 polymer ?
#
loop_
_entity_poly.entity_id
_entity_poly.type
_entity_poly.pdbx_seq_one_letter_code
_entity_poly.pdbx_strand_id
1 'polypeptide(L)'
;MTAVIFNSVQARIHQEKDPVRRARLGQFIVEVMRHMPQLTLSQAASTALQTADAVEFHTHEDHPSLVQMIQGLQVRSAMEWHAFGYEPKEDAVPITLDTPRENPGKAPVPPQAEAYYLKEHTRRAPQLNEGANPVLHLPSYRDAATAWRKRLGYRTEPNMSYMEFGAGRPVRRIEMLGNLWKIGAVATWEREWEGQTSWCNITHEPESGDQPFPMMSELDCWYHLRIHHSVERDGFAEIARCLGEIFTGYLSQLWEGAEQVKPGKLLGAESEAAGYIALERLWVPMRSRRTSWYHDFIAGKPMPEEFRWDIVVAAAEQIEDLLRGDTEPVVAA
;
A
#
# COMPACT_ATOMS: atom_id res chain seq x y z
N MET A 1 -2.98 9.97 13.93
CA MET A 1 -1.56 10.13 13.52
C MET A 1 -1.40 9.78 12.04
N THR A 2 -1.91 8.63 11.61
CA THR A 2 -1.97 8.21 10.19
C THR A 2 -2.63 9.24 9.27
N ALA A 3 -3.83 9.73 9.62
CA ALA A 3 -4.51 10.80 8.87
C ALA A 3 -3.68 12.10 8.78
N VAL A 4 -2.85 12.41 9.78
CA VAL A 4 -1.97 13.59 9.77
C VAL A 4 -0.83 13.42 8.77
N ILE A 5 -0.24 12.22 8.69
CA ILE A 5 0.80 11.90 7.70
C ILE A 5 0.23 11.96 6.28
N PHE A 6 -0.96 11.40 6.05
CA PHE A 6 -1.55 11.42 4.71
C PHE A 6 -1.92 12.83 4.25
N ASN A 7 -2.46 13.66 5.14
CA ASN A 7 -2.66 15.09 4.86
C ASN A 7 -1.33 15.81 4.55
N SER A 8 -0.24 15.40 5.20
CA SER A 8 1.10 15.95 4.94
C SER A 8 1.62 15.58 3.56
N VAL A 9 1.25 14.41 3.01
CA VAL A 9 1.57 14.03 1.62
C VAL A 9 0.92 15.01 0.64
N GLN A 10 -0.39 15.22 0.76
CA GLN A 10 -1.13 16.17 -0.10
C GLN A 10 -0.52 17.57 0.02
N ALA A 11 -0.28 18.05 1.25
CA ALA A 11 0.29 19.37 1.51
C ALA A 11 1.69 19.53 0.90
N ARG A 12 2.59 18.55 1.06
CA ARG A 12 3.96 18.63 0.55
C ARG A 12 4.00 18.62 -0.98
N ILE A 13 3.12 17.86 -1.64
CA ILE A 13 2.99 17.87 -3.10
C ILE A 13 2.48 19.23 -3.57
N HIS A 14 1.47 19.81 -2.91
CA HIS A 14 0.92 21.11 -3.28
C HIS A 14 1.84 22.31 -3.00
N GLN A 15 2.78 22.17 -2.06
CA GLN A 15 3.80 23.19 -1.81
C GLN A 15 4.80 23.33 -2.96
N GLU A 16 5.01 22.28 -3.77
CA GLU A 16 5.88 22.35 -4.94
C GLU A 16 5.18 23.08 -6.08
N LYS A 17 5.74 24.23 -6.47
CA LYS A 17 5.14 25.14 -7.45
C LYS A 17 5.55 24.79 -8.88
N ASP A 18 6.70 24.16 -9.06
CA ASP A 18 7.12 23.68 -10.39
C ASP A 18 6.33 22.40 -10.71
N PRO A 19 5.50 22.40 -11.78
CA PRO A 19 4.64 21.27 -12.11
C PRO A 19 5.43 19.98 -12.41
N VAL A 20 6.64 20.09 -12.97
CA VAL A 20 7.49 18.95 -13.29
C VAL A 20 8.08 18.37 -12.01
N ARG A 21 8.61 19.23 -11.13
CA ARG A 21 9.12 18.80 -9.82
C ARG A 21 8.01 18.23 -8.95
N ARG A 22 6.81 18.80 -8.99
CA ARG A 22 5.63 18.33 -8.27
C ARG A 22 5.22 16.94 -8.72
N ALA A 23 5.14 16.72 -10.03
CA ALA A 23 4.82 15.40 -10.57
C ALA A 23 5.87 14.36 -10.15
N ARG A 24 7.15 14.73 -10.22
CA ARG A 24 8.27 13.87 -9.84
C ARG A 24 8.28 13.55 -8.34
N LEU A 25 7.94 14.53 -7.49
CA LEU A 25 7.80 14.35 -6.05
C LEU A 25 6.64 13.39 -5.73
N GLY A 26 5.50 13.53 -6.41
CA GLY A 26 4.39 12.58 -6.30
C GLY A 26 4.81 11.16 -6.68
N GLN A 27 5.52 10.99 -7.79
CA GLN A 27 6.07 9.69 -8.19
C GLN A 27 7.04 9.14 -7.13
N PHE A 28 7.96 9.97 -6.63
CA PHE A 28 8.92 9.54 -5.60
C PHE A 28 8.21 9.04 -4.35
N ILE A 29 7.23 9.78 -3.82
CA ILE A 29 6.47 9.40 -2.63
C ILE A 29 5.72 8.07 -2.87
N VAL A 30 5.01 7.96 -3.99
CA VAL A 30 4.27 6.74 -4.37
C VAL A 30 5.19 5.53 -4.50
N GLU A 31 6.33 5.69 -5.17
CA GLU A 31 7.25 4.57 -5.40
C GLU A 31 8.00 4.17 -4.11
N VAL A 32 8.33 5.11 -3.21
CA VAL A 32 8.84 4.79 -1.87
C VAL A 32 7.82 3.93 -1.12
N MET A 33 6.55 4.35 -1.09
CA MET A 33 5.48 3.58 -0.47
C MET A 33 5.36 2.18 -1.07
N ARG A 34 5.39 2.05 -2.40
CA ARG A 34 5.30 0.75 -3.09
C ARG A 34 6.49 -0.18 -2.83
N HIS A 35 7.68 0.38 -2.68
CA HIS A 35 8.92 -0.40 -2.58
C HIS A 35 9.40 -0.65 -1.15
N MET A 36 8.73 -0.13 -0.13
CA MET A 36 9.05 -0.36 1.30
C MET A 36 7.95 -1.13 2.06
N PRO A 37 7.64 -2.39 1.68
CA PRO A 37 6.58 -3.20 2.29
C PRO A 37 6.86 -3.64 3.73
N GLN A 38 8.09 -3.46 4.22
CA GLN A 38 8.46 -3.73 5.62
C GLN A 38 8.03 -2.62 6.59
N LEU A 39 7.64 -1.47 6.06
CA LEU A 39 7.06 -0.35 6.81
C LEU A 39 5.56 -0.32 6.55
N THR A 40 4.76 0.19 7.49
CA THR A 40 3.35 0.53 7.19
C THR A 40 3.29 1.61 6.10
N LEU A 41 2.14 1.79 5.44
CA LEU A 41 2.01 2.82 4.39
C LEU A 41 2.25 4.22 4.94
N SER A 42 1.71 4.51 6.13
CA SER A 42 2.01 5.72 6.90
C SER A 42 3.51 5.92 7.19
N GLN A 43 4.22 4.88 7.62
CA GLN A 43 5.66 4.96 7.87
C GLN A 43 6.45 5.18 6.57
N ALA A 44 6.09 4.52 5.48
CA ALA A 44 6.74 4.68 4.19
C ALA A 44 6.47 6.08 3.60
N ALA A 45 5.26 6.61 3.75
CA ALA A 45 4.93 8.00 3.41
C ALA A 45 5.78 8.99 4.22
N SER A 46 5.86 8.79 5.54
CA SER A 46 6.71 9.61 6.42
C SER A 46 8.19 9.56 6.02
N THR A 47 8.68 8.36 5.68
CA THR A 47 10.02 8.14 5.15
C THR A 47 10.26 8.95 3.89
N ALA A 48 9.34 8.92 2.92
CA ALA A 48 9.45 9.70 1.70
C ALA A 48 9.50 11.20 1.98
N LEU A 49 8.62 11.71 2.85
CA LEU A 49 8.57 13.13 3.19
C LEU A 49 9.85 13.61 3.89
N GLN A 50 10.41 12.81 4.80
CA GLN A 50 11.64 13.16 5.53
C GLN A 50 12.90 13.05 4.67
N THR A 51 12.86 12.26 3.59
CA THR A 51 14.03 12.03 2.72
C THR A 51 13.99 12.83 1.41
N ALA A 52 12.85 13.41 1.05
CA ALA A 52 12.67 14.12 -0.22
C ALA A 52 13.74 15.18 -0.47
N ASP A 53 14.12 15.98 0.54
CA ASP A 53 15.07 17.07 0.34
C ASP A 53 16.54 16.59 0.38
N ALA A 54 16.81 15.40 0.92
CA ALA A 54 18.15 14.80 1.00
C ALA A 54 18.48 13.94 -0.24
N VAL A 55 17.46 13.38 -0.89
CA VAL A 55 17.62 12.50 -2.06
C VAL A 55 17.49 13.31 -3.35
N GLU A 56 18.42 13.13 -4.28
CA GLU A 56 18.42 13.83 -5.57
C GLU A 56 17.41 13.23 -6.58
N PHE A 57 16.18 12.92 -6.13
CA PHE A 57 15.19 12.20 -6.93
C PHE A 57 14.78 12.94 -8.21
N HIS A 58 14.91 14.27 -8.24
CA HIS A 58 14.65 15.10 -9.41
C HIS A 58 15.64 14.89 -10.57
N THR A 59 16.81 14.31 -10.31
CA THR A 59 17.83 14.06 -11.34
C THR A 59 17.52 12.82 -12.20
N HIS A 60 16.55 12.00 -11.79
CA HIS A 60 16.14 10.79 -12.50
C HIS A 60 15.03 11.12 -13.50
N GLU A 61 15.39 11.22 -14.79
CA GLU A 61 14.50 11.67 -15.87
C GLU A 61 13.35 10.68 -16.14
N ASP A 62 13.59 9.39 -16.03
CA ASP A 62 12.60 8.34 -16.31
C ASP A 62 12.15 7.58 -15.04
N HIS A 63 10.97 6.97 -15.11
CA HIS A 63 10.37 6.23 -13.99
C HIS A 63 11.18 4.99 -13.57
N PRO A 64 11.69 4.14 -14.50
CA PRO A 64 12.60 3.04 -14.14
C PRO A 64 13.84 3.48 -13.34
N SER A 65 14.50 4.56 -13.74
CA SER A 65 15.68 5.10 -13.04
C SER A 65 15.33 5.57 -11.62
N LEU A 66 14.18 6.22 -11.44
CA LEU A 66 13.66 6.60 -10.13
C LEU A 66 13.43 5.38 -9.22
N VAL A 67 12.77 4.34 -9.76
CA VAL A 67 12.52 3.08 -9.04
C VAL A 67 13.82 2.40 -8.63
N GLN A 68 14.83 2.38 -9.51
CA GLN A 68 16.14 1.80 -9.20
C GLN A 68 16.82 2.53 -8.04
N MET A 69 16.76 3.86 -8.01
CA MET A 69 17.28 4.65 -6.89
C MET A 69 16.57 4.31 -5.58
N ILE A 70 15.23 4.24 -5.59
CA ILE A 70 14.43 3.94 -4.40
C ILE A 70 14.78 2.55 -3.83
N GLN A 71 14.98 1.56 -4.70
CA GLN A 71 15.43 0.23 -4.29
C GLN A 71 16.84 0.23 -3.65
N GLY A 72 17.64 1.26 -3.92
CA GLY A 72 18.98 1.47 -3.38
C GLY A 72 19.03 2.19 -2.03
N LEU A 73 17.97 2.88 -1.58
CA LEU A 73 17.95 3.69 -0.35
C LEU A 73 18.25 2.89 0.93
N GLN A 74 17.77 1.64 0.99
CA GLN A 74 17.91 0.72 2.13
C GLN A 74 17.62 1.38 3.49
N VAL A 75 16.34 1.61 3.79
CA VAL A 75 15.91 2.18 5.07
C VAL A 75 15.81 1.07 6.11
N ARG A 76 16.62 1.15 7.17
CA ARG A 76 16.63 0.18 8.29
C ARG A 76 16.67 0.90 9.62
N SER A 77 16.17 0.25 10.68
CA SER A 77 16.20 0.85 12.01
C SER A 77 17.62 0.91 12.58
N ALA A 78 17.85 1.80 13.53
CA ALA A 78 19.13 1.94 14.22
C ALA A 78 19.58 0.60 14.84
N MET A 79 18.63 -0.14 15.42
CA MET A 79 18.87 -1.46 16.01
C MET A 79 19.27 -2.49 14.95
N GLU A 80 18.60 -2.49 13.79
CA GLU A 80 18.94 -3.40 12.70
C GLU A 80 20.33 -3.10 12.13
N TRP A 81 20.67 -1.83 11.90
CA TRP A 81 22.01 -1.43 11.48
C TRP A 81 23.07 -1.89 12.48
N HIS A 82 22.84 -1.65 13.76
CA HIS A 82 23.73 -2.06 14.84
C HIS A 82 23.93 -3.59 14.87
N ALA A 83 22.85 -4.37 14.72
CA ALA A 83 22.91 -5.83 14.68
C ALA A 83 23.79 -6.36 13.52
N PHE A 84 23.90 -5.62 12.42
CA PHE A 84 24.78 -5.95 11.30
C PHE A 84 26.16 -5.26 11.35
N GLY A 85 26.49 -4.60 12.46
CA GLY A 85 27.79 -3.98 12.66
C GLY A 85 27.97 -2.62 12.01
N TYR A 86 26.87 -1.89 11.83
CA TYR A 86 26.86 -0.52 11.32
C TYR A 86 26.43 0.44 12.42
N GLU A 87 26.94 1.67 12.35
CA GLU A 87 26.52 2.79 13.17
C GLU A 87 26.19 4.00 12.29
N PRO A 88 25.29 4.89 12.71
CA PRO A 88 25.09 6.17 12.04
C PRO A 88 26.39 6.98 12.01
N LYS A 89 26.62 7.71 10.93
CA LYS A 89 27.66 8.75 10.88
C LYS A 89 27.31 9.91 11.82
N GLU A 90 28.29 10.75 12.15
CA GLU A 90 28.08 11.91 13.02
C GLU A 90 27.09 12.93 12.43
N ASP A 91 27.05 13.03 11.10
CA ASP A 91 26.16 13.90 10.31
C ASP A 91 24.88 13.19 9.85
N ALA A 92 24.62 11.96 10.32
CA ALA A 92 23.48 11.18 9.88
C ALA A 92 22.16 11.83 10.31
N VAL A 93 21.30 12.11 9.32
CA VAL A 93 19.93 12.58 9.58
C VAL A 93 19.04 11.36 9.83
N PRO A 94 18.42 11.23 11.03
CA PRO A 94 17.51 10.13 11.32
C PRO A 94 16.15 10.35 10.66
N ILE A 95 15.56 9.26 10.20
CA ILE A 95 14.15 9.17 9.82
C ILE A 95 13.40 8.70 11.05
N THR A 96 12.56 9.55 11.61
CA THR A 96 11.83 9.23 12.84
C THR A 96 10.49 8.59 12.47
N LEU A 97 10.30 7.33 12.85
CA LEU A 97 9.08 6.58 12.59
C LEU A 97 8.50 6.09 13.91
N ASP A 98 7.18 6.19 14.06
CA ASP A 98 6.50 5.60 15.21
C ASP A 98 6.42 4.08 15.01
N THR A 99 6.92 3.30 15.97
CA THR A 99 6.76 1.84 15.93
C THR A 99 5.26 1.51 16.11
N PRO A 100 4.67 0.66 15.25
CA PRO A 100 3.24 0.35 15.34
C PRO A 100 2.92 -0.39 16.64
N ARG A 101 1.68 -0.25 17.10
CA ARG A 101 1.15 -0.80 18.38
C ARG A 101 1.03 -2.33 18.45
N GLU A 102 1.59 -3.08 17.50
CA GLU A 102 1.28 -4.50 17.37
C GLU A 102 1.98 -5.37 18.42
N ASN A 103 1.25 -5.61 19.52
CA ASN A 103 1.30 -6.87 20.24
C ASN A 103 -0.15 -7.36 20.41
N PRO A 104 -0.64 -8.27 19.54
CA PRO A 104 -1.91 -8.92 19.75
C PRO A 104 -1.93 -9.55 21.16
N GLY A 105 -2.85 -9.10 22.02
CA GLY A 105 -3.01 -9.62 23.38
C GLY A 105 -2.21 -8.92 24.50
N LYS A 106 -1.52 -7.80 24.25
CA LYS A 106 -0.91 -6.97 25.32
C LYS A 106 -1.56 -5.60 25.42
N ALA A 107 -1.48 -5.01 26.61
CA ALA A 107 -1.99 -3.66 26.87
C ALA A 107 -1.37 -2.63 25.88
N PRO A 108 -2.13 -1.61 25.46
CA PRO A 108 -1.64 -0.59 24.54
C PRO A 108 -0.39 0.08 25.10
N VAL A 109 0.74 -0.04 24.42
CA VAL A 109 1.96 0.72 24.74
C VAL A 109 1.88 2.05 23.97
N PRO A 110 2.28 3.18 24.57
CA PRO A 110 2.43 4.43 23.84
C PRO A 110 3.36 4.24 22.62
N PRO A 111 3.06 4.88 21.47
CA PRO A 111 3.97 4.83 20.33
C PRO A 111 5.35 5.30 20.76
N GLN A 112 6.38 4.54 20.41
CA GLN A 112 7.76 4.94 20.60
C GLN A 112 8.32 5.36 19.25
N ALA A 113 8.93 6.54 19.23
CA ALA A 113 9.67 7.00 18.08
C ALA A 113 10.96 6.18 17.96
N GLU A 114 11.11 5.45 16.86
CA GLU A 114 12.31 4.70 16.52
C GLU A 114 13.04 5.43 15.38
N ALA A 115 14.37 5.50 15.49
CA ALA A 115 15.21 6.10 14.47
C ALA A 115 15.56 5.08 13.39
N TYR A 116 15.37 5.48 12.14
CA TYR A 116 15.77 4.76 10.95
C TYR A 116 16.82 5.57 10.20
N TYR A 117 17.68 4.87 9.45
CA TYR A 117 18.74 5.51 8.68
C TYR A 117 18.85 4.89 7.29
N LEU A 118 19.20 5.75 6.32
CA LEU A 118 19.63 5.34 4.98
C LEU A 118 21.01 4.69 5.07
N LYS A 119 21.29 3.75 4.17
CA LYS A 119 22.61 3.10 4.10
C LYS A 119 23.75 4.11 3.98
N GLU A 120 23.57 5.17 3.19
CA GLU A 120 24.58 6.21 2.97
C GLU A 120 24.88 7.05 4.24
N HIS A 121 23.96 7.08 5.20
CA HIS A 121 24.13 7.73 6.50
C HIS A 121 24.76 6.81 7.56
N THR A 122 25.19 5.61 7.18
CA THR A 122 25.83 4.65 8.10
C THR A 122 27.26 4.32 7.70
N ARG A 123 28.05 3.84 8.66
CA ARG A 123 29.41 3.32 8.46
C ARG A 123 29.60 2.04 9.27
N ARG A 124 30.59 1.22 8.92
CA ARG A 124 30.94 0.05 9.74
C ARG A 124 31.48 0.49 11.11
N ALA A 125 30.99 -0.13 12.18
CA ALA A 125 31.45 0.14 13.53
C ALA A 125 32.91 -0.32 13.70
N PRO A 126 33.80 0.51 14.27
CA PRO A 126 35.23 0.19 14.42
C PRO A 126 35.52 -1.05 15.27
N GLN A 127 34.65 -1.37 16.23
CA GLN A 127 34.86 -2.39 17.27
C GLN A 127 34.70 -3.84 16.79
N LEU A 128 34.29 -4.08 15.54
CA LEU A 128 34.22 -5.42 14.95
C LEU A 128 35.56 -5.92 14.40
N ASN A 129 36.62 -5.09 14.44
CA ASN A 129 37.95 -5.46 13.95
C ASN A 129 38.82 -6.17 15.00
N GLU A 130 38.41 -6.20 16.27
CA GLU A 130 39.16 -6.86 17.35
C GLU A 130 38.41 -8.11 17.85
N GLY A 131 38.54 -9.21 17.11
CA GLY A 131 38.38 -10.55 17.65
C GLY A 131 36.97 -11.10 17.89
N ALA A 132 35.88 -10.41 17.53
CA ALA A 132 34.52 -10.91 17.75
C ALA A 132 33.60 -10.80 16.52
N ASN A 133 32.96 -11.93 16.23
CA ASN A 133 31.96 -12.25 15.19
C ASN A 133 32.44 -12.44 13.74
N PRO A 134 32.09 -13.57 13.08
CA PRO A 134 32.24 -13.69 11.64
C PRO A 134 31.46 -12.55 10.98
N VAL A 135 31.99 -11.99 9.89
CA VAL A 135 31.35 -10.92 9.11
C VAL A 135 29.87 -11.24 8.93
N LEU A 136 29.00 -10.62 9.74
CA LEU A 136 27.57 -10.79 9.59
C LEU A 136 27.21 -10.14 8.25
N HIS A 137 26.84 -10.97 7.29
CA HIS A 137 26.49 -10.53 5.96
C HIS A 137 25.21 -9.69 6.05
N LEU A 138 25.30 -8.40 5.70
CA LEU A 138 24.13 -7.53 5.58
C LEU A 138 23.20 -8.13 4.50
N PRO A 139 22.01 -8.65 4.86
CA PRO A 139 21.14 -9.29 3.88
C PRO A 139 20.72 -8.27 2.82
N SER A 140 20.53 -8.75 1.59
CA SER A 140 19.99 -7.92 0.51
C SER A 140 18.69 -7.28 0.96
N TYR A 141 18.61 -5.95 0.89
CA TYR A 141 17.40 -5.20 1.22
C TYR A 141 16.22 -5.61 0.33
N ARG A 142 16.50 -5.93 -0.94
CA ARG A 142 15.51 -6.46 -1.87
C ARG A 142 14.96 -7.81 -1.42
N ASP A 143 15.80 -8.67 -0.86
CA ASP A 143 15.36 -9.99 -0.39
C ASP A 143 14.52 -9.85 0.88
N ALA A 144 14.92 -8.97 1.80
CA ALA A 144 14.13 -8.62 2.99
C ALA A 144 12.75 -8.03 2.59
N ALA A 145 12.72 -7.04 1.70
CA ALA A 145 11.47 -6.48 1.18
C ALA A 145 10.61 -7.55 0.49
N THR A 146 11.23 -8.46 -0.28
CA THR A 146 10.51 -9.56 -0.94
C THR A 146 9.92 -10.55 0.06
N ALA A 147 10.62 -10.84 1.16
CA ALA A 147 10.09 -11.66 2.25
C ALA A 147 8.86 -10.99 2.89
N TRP A 148 8.91 -9.68 3.13
CA TRP A 148 7.77 -8.90 3.61
C TRP A 148 6.58 -8.93 2.66
N ARG A 149 6.79 -8.77 1.35
CA ARG A 149 5.69 -8.91 0.39
C ARG A 149 5.03 -10.30 0.46
N LYS A 150 5.78 -11.35 0.79
CA LYS A 150 5.31 -12.75 0.91
C LYS A 150 4.59 -13.05 2.22
N ARG A 151 4.63 -12.16 3.20
CA ARG A 151 3.87 -12.28 4.45
C ARG A 151 2.37 -12.29 4.15
N LEU A 152 1.65 -13.22 4.76
CA LEU A 152 0.21 -13.15 4.94
C LEU A 152 -0.08 -12.91 6.42
N GLY A 153 -1.15 -12.16 6.70
CA GLY A 153 -1.68 -11.98 8.04
C GLY A 153 -2.14 -13.31 8.63
N TYR A 154 -2.13 -13.37 9.96
CA TYR A 154 -2.43 -14.57 10.75
C TYR A 154 -3.88 -15.06 10.62
N ARG A 155 -4.78 -14.24 10.06
CA ARG A 155 -6.20 -14.56 9.82
C ARG A 155 -6.54 -14.94 8.38
N THR A 156 -5.55 -15.01 7.48
CA THR A 156 -5.81 -15.48 6.12
C THR A 156 -5.93 -17.00 6.15
N GLU A 157 -7.15 -17.49 5.94
CA GLU A 157 -7.43 -18.92 5.81
C GLU A 157 -7.29 -19.38 4.36
N PRO A 158 -6.90 -20.65 4.11
CA PRO A 158 -6.88 -21.20 2.76
C PRO A 158 -8.26 -21.11 2.10
N ASN A 159 -8.34 -20.36 0.99
CA ASN A 159 -9.57 -20.14 0.26
C ASN A 159 -9.29 -20.13 -1.25
N MET A 160 -10.06 -20.94 -2.00
CA MET A 160 -9.92 -21.10 -3.44
C MET A 160 -11.09 -20.55 -4.26
N SER A 161 -12.09 -19.93 -3.62
CA SER A 161 -13.28 -19.38 -4.28
C SER A 161 -12.93 -18.37 -5.38
N TYR A 162 -11.78 -17.69 -5.25
CA TYR A 162 -11.32 -16.67 -6.20
C TYR A 162 -10.19 -17.16 -7.13
N MET A 163 -9.99 -18.48 -7.27
CA MET A 163 -8.86 -19.03 -8.05
C MET A 163 -8.81 -18.48 -9.48
N GLU A 164 -9.96 -18.32 -10.11
CA GLU A 164 -10.10 -17.81 -11.48
C GLU A 164 -9.58 -16.38 -11.67
N PHE A 165 -9.70 -15.50 -10.66
CA PHE A 165 -9.16 -14.14 -10.70
C PHE A 165 -7.64 -14.06 -10.60
N GLY A 166 -7.02 -15.14 -10.13
CA GLY A 166 -5.58 -15.26 -9.95
C GLY A 166 -4.92 -16.29 -10.85
N ALA A 167 -5.53 -16.66 -11.98
CA ALA A 167 -4.98 -17.65 -12.91
C ALA A 167 -3.49 -17.38 -13.21
N GLY A 168 -2.63 -18.40 -12.98
CA GLY A 168 -1.18 -18.30 -13.17
C GLY A 168 -0.40 -17.67 -12.01
N ARG A 169 -1.06 -17.30 -10.90
CA ARG A 169 -0.42 -16.75 -9.69
C ARG A 169 -0.22 -17.85 -8.64
N PRO A 170 0.76 -17.70 -7.72
CA PRO A 170 0.89 -18.61 -6.58
C PRO A 170 -0.42 -18.65 -5.78
N VAL A 171 -0.87 -19.84 -5.37
CA VAL A 171 -2.12 -20.05 -4.60
C VAL A 171 -2.21 -19.12 -3.40
N ARG A 172 -1.10 -18.95 -2.68
CA ARG A 172 -0.98 -18.04 -1.53
C ARG A 172 -1.37 -16.58 -1.82
N ARG A 173 -1.37 -16.17 -3.09
CA ARG A 173 -1.83 -14.84 -3.49
C ARG A 173 -3.33 -14.76 -3.68
N ILE A 174 -3.92 -15.83 -4.17
CA ILE A 174 -5.36 -15.97 -4.36
C ILE A 174 -6.06 -15.96 -3.00
N GLU A 175 -5.46 -16.61 -1.99
CA GLU A 175 -5.97 -16.64 -0.61
C GLU A 175 -6.21 -15.24 -0.03
N MET A 176 -5.48 -14.20 -0.48
CA MET A 176 -5.72 -12.81 -0.05
C MET A 176 -7.10 -12.28 -0.45
N LEU A 177 -7.63 -12.69 -1.61
CA LEU A 177 -9.00 -12.36 -2.01
C LEU A 177 -10.02 -13.05 -1.11
N GLY A 178 -9.64 -14.13 -0.43
CA GLY A 178 -10.43 -14.76 0.61
C GLY A 178 -10.70 -13.86 1.82
N ASN A 179 -10.08 -12.67 1.92
CA ASN A 179 -10.38 -11.70 2.97
C ASN A 179 -11.48 -10.68 2.59
N LEU A 180 -11.97 -10.67 1.34
CA LEU A 180 -12.99 -9.70 0.88
C LEU A 180 -14.26 -9.71 1.74
N TRP A 181 -14.65 -10.88 2.24
CA TRP A 181 -15.85 -11.02 3.08
C TRP A 181 -15.75 -10.19 4.37
N LYS A 182 -14.56 -9.83 4.85
CA LYS A 182 -14.42 -9.05 6.10
C LYS A 182 -15.06 -7.66 6.03
N ILE A 183 -15.32 -7.16 4.82
CA ILE A 183 -16.07 -5.91 4.57
C ILE A 183 -17.42 -6.17 3.87
N GLY A 184 -17.87 -7.42 3.83
CA GLY A 184 -19.10 -7.83 3.12
C GLY A 184 -18.98 -7.83 1.60
N ALA A 185 -17.75 -7.87 1.04
CA ALA A 185 -17.54 -7.85 -0.40
C ALA A 185 -17.42 -9.25 -1.02
N VAL A 186 -18.03 -9.43 -2.19
CA VAL A 186 -17.92 -10.64 -3.03
C VAL A 186 -17.59 -10.23 -4.46
N ALA A 187 -16.65 -10.94 -5.09
CA ALA A 187 -16.26 -10.72 -6.48
C ALA A 187 -16.73 -11.86 -7.40
N THR A 188 -17.34 -11.53 -8.55
CA THR A 188 -17.75 -12.51 -9.56
C THR A 188 -17.37 -12.05 -10.97
N TRP A 189 -17.21 -13.01 -11.89
CA TRP A 189 -17.04 -12.65 -13.29
C TRP A 189 -18.35 -12.21 -13.91
N GLU A 190 -18.26 -11.17 -14.73
CA GLU A 190 -19.33 -10.67 -15.59
C GLU A 190 -19.02 -11.03 -17.04
N ARG A 191 -20.03 -11.57 -17.72
CA ARG A 191 -19.96 -11.99 -19.13
C ARG A 191 -20.59 -10.96 -20.06
N GLU A 192 -21.57 -10.20 -19.58
CA GLU A 192 -22.26 -9.19 -20.37
C GLU A 192 -21.48 -7.88 -20.32
N TRP A 193 -21.04 -7.40 -21.50
CA TRP A 193 -20.25 -6.19 -21.57
C TRP A 193 -21.15 -4.95 -21.56
N GLU A 194 -21.18 -4.24 -20.44
CA GLU A 194 -21.89 -2.95 -20.31
C GLU A 194 -20.96 -1.73 -20.50
N GLY A 195 -19.86 -1.88 -21.25
CA GLY A 195 -18.95 -0.79 -21.59
C GLY A 195 -17.88 -0.44 -20.53
N GLN A 196 -17.78 -1.21 -19.44
CA GLN A 196 -16.75 -1.03 -18.40
C GLN A 196 -15.99 -2.33 -18.15
N THR A 197 -14.85 -2.27 -17.44
CA THR A 197 -14.06 -3.45 -17.06
C THR A 197 -14.45 -4.05 -15.72
N SER A 198 -15.15 -3.28 -14.89
CA SER A 198 -15.78 -3.76 -13.66
C SER A 198 -16.83 -2.77 -13.15
N TRP A 199 -17.67 -3.26 -12.24
CA TRP A 199 -18.69 -2.51 -11.52
C TRP A 199 -18.60 -2.86 -10.04
N CYS A 200 -18.74 -1.85 -9.19
CA CYS A 200 -18.79 -1.99 -7.75
C CYS A 200 -20.14 -1.44 -7.27
N ASN A 201 -20.99 -2.29 -6.70
CA ASN A 201 -22.33 -1.90 -6.28
C ASN A 201 -22.59 -2.31 -4.84
N ILE A 202 -23.40 -1.52 -4.14
CA ILE A 202 -24.02 -1.94 -2.89
C ILE A 202 -25.25 -2.77 -3.26
N THR A 203 -25.27 -4.03 -2.84
CA THR A 203 -26.36 -4.97 -3.14
C THR A 203 -27.31 -5.12 -1.96
N HIS A 204 -26.75 -5.16 -0.75
CA HIS A 204 -27.51 -5.28 0.49
C HIS A 204 -26.97 -4.27 1.51
N GLU A 205 -27.86 -3.46 2.09
CA GLU A 205 -27.54 -2.63 3.25
C GLU A 205 -27.82 -3.47 4.51
N PRO A 206 -26.77 -3.81 5.30
CA PRO A 206 -26.93 -4.60 6.51
C PRO A 206 -27.67 -3.84 7.61
N GLU A 207 -28.23 -4.57 8.58
CA GLU A 207 -28.77 -3.96 9.80
C GLU A 207 -27.63 -3.57 10.75
N SER A 208 -27.81 -2.49 11.52
CA SER A 208 -26.82 -2.04 12.50
C SER A 208 -26.47 -3.16 13.48
N GLY A 209 -25.18 -3.41 13.67
CA GLY A 209 -24.65 -4.52 14.48
C GLY A 209 -24.39 -5.83 13.72
N ASP A 210 -24.85 -5.97 12.47
CA ASP A 210 -24.52 -7.13 11.64
C ASP A 210 -23.01 -7.22 11.36
N GLN A 211 -22.53 -8.45 11.20
CA GLN A 211 -21.16 -8.72 10.75
C GLN A 211 -21.21 -9.55 9.48
N PRO A 212 -20.34 -9.26 8.51
CA PRO A 212 -20.24 -10.12 7.35
C PRO A 212 -19.58 -11.44 7.78
N PHE A 213 -19.81 -12.51 7.02
CA PHE A 213 -19.37 -13.86 7.39
C PHE A 213 -18.58 -14.53 6.25
N PRO A 214 -17.72 -15.51 6.55
CA PRO A 214 -17.05 -16.28 5.50
C PRO A 214 -18.08 -16.95 4.59
N MET A 215 -17.80 -17.06 3.28
CA MET A 215 -18.67 -17.72 2.29
C MET A 215 -19.96 -16.96 1.91
N MET A 216 -20.00 -15.63 2.10
CA MET A 216 -21.00 -14.79 1.42
C MET A 216 -20.98 -15.02 -0.10
N SER A 217 -22.13 -14.85 -0.72
CA SER A 217 -22.40 -14.97 -2.15
C SER A 217 -22.82 -13.61 -2.75
N GLU A 218 -22.98 -13.55 -4.06
CA GLU A 218 -23.53 -12.37 -4.74
C GLU A 218 -24.97 -12.02 -4.29
N LEU A 219 -25.69 -12.94 -3.65
CA LEU A 219 -27.09 -12.75 -3.23
C LEU A 219 -27.24 -12.06 -1.87
N ASP A 220 -26.24 -12.19 -1.00
CA ASP A 220 -26.26 -11.73 0.38
C ASP A 220 -25.06 -10.84 0.74
N CYS A 221 -24.14 -10.60 -0.21
CA CYS A 221 -23.06 -9.64 -0.06
C CYS A 221 -23.58 -8.21 0.14
N TRP A 222 -22.80 -7.42 0.88
CA TRP A 222 -23.03 -5.99 1.00
C TRP A 222 -22.55 -5.27 -0.25
N TYR A 223 -21.35 -5.64 -0.72
CA TYR A 223 -20.75 -5.13 -1.96
C TYR A 223 -20.56 -6.24 -2.98
N HIS A 224 -21.08 -6.03 -4.19
CA HIS A 224 -20.85 -6.91 -5.32
C HIS A 224 -19.84 -6.29 -6.30
N LEU A 225 -18.70 -6.97 -6.46
CA LEU A 225 -17.63 -6.58 -7.37
C LEU A 225 -17.75 -7.42 -8.65
N ARG A 226 -18.42 -6.88 -9.66
CA ARG A 226 -18.57 -7.54 -10.97
C ARG A 226 -17.37 -7.21 -11.82
N ILE A 227 -16.59 -8.22 -12.21
CA ILE A 227 -15.37 -8.03 -13.00
C ILE A 227 -15.60 -8.57 -14.40
N HIS A 228 -15.45 -7.75 -15.44
CA HIS A 228 -15.71 -8.20 -16.80
C HIS A 228 -14.62 -9.17 -17.30
N HIS A 229 -14.99 -10.29 -17.93
CA HIS A 229 -14.03 -11.30 -18.41
C HIS A 229 -12.93 -10.76 -19.34
N SER A 230 -13.16 -9.63 -20.02
CA SER A 230 -12.17 -9.03 -20.91
C SER A 230 -10.88 -8.60 -20.20
N VAL A 231 -10.86 -8.45 -18.87
CA VAL A 231 -9.61 -8.11 -18.15
C VAL A 231 -8.67 -9.30 -17.97
N GLU A 232 -9.13 -10.53 -18.22
CA GLU A 232 -8.32 -11.75 -18.19
C GLU A 232 -7.48 -11.86 -16.89
N ARG A 233 -6.14 -11.88 -17.02
CA ARG A 233 -5.18 -11.99 -15.91
C ARG A 233 -5.15 -10.79 -14.95
N ASP A 234 -5.83 -9.70 -15.30
CA ASP A 234 -5.91 -8.46 -14.52
C ASP A 234 -7.08 -8.46 -13.53
N GLY A 235 -7.84 -9.56 -13.42
CA GLY A 235 -8.98 -9.67 -12.49
C GLY A 235 -8.65 -9.29 -11.04
N PHE A 236 -7.50 -9.76 -10.51
CA PHE A 236 -7.03 -9.34 -9.18
C PHE A 236 -6.85 -7.81 -9.08
N ALA A 237 -6.17 -7.21 -10.06
CA ALA A 237 -5.93 -5.78 -10.07
C ALA A 237 -7.23 -4.99 -10.15
N GLU A 238 -8.24 -5.56 -10.82
CA GLU A 238 -9.56 -4.98 -10.94
C GLU A 238 -10.36 -5.04 -9.65
N ILE A 239 -10.29 -6.15 -8.92
CA ILE A 239 -10.86 -6.23 -7.58
C ILE A 239 -10.25 -5.15 -6.67
N ALA A 240 -8.93 -4.98 -6.69
CA ALA A 240 -8.28 -3.95 -5.90
C ALA A 240 -8.69 -2.52 -6.31
N ARG A 241 -8.97 -2.28 -7.61
CA ARG A 241 -9.54 -1.02 -8.08
C ARG A 241 -10.95 -0.81 -7.52
N CYS A 242 -11.81 -1.82 -7.52
CA CYS A 242 -13.14 -1.74 -6.91
C CYS A 242 -13.08 -1.50 -5.38
N LEU A 243 -12.15 -2.14 -4.68
CA LEU A 243 -11.88 -1.83 -3.27
C LEU A 243 -11.45 -0.37 -3.10
N GLY A 244 -10.66 0.16 -4.03
CA GLY A 244 -10.35 1.58 -4.13
C GLY A 244 -11.59 2.47 -4.16
N GLU A 245 -12.64 2.10 -4.91
CA GLU A 245 -13.88 2.89 -4.96
C GLU A 245 -14.57 2.96 -3.59
N ILE A 246 -14.61 1.85 -2.86
CA ILE A 246 -15.17 1.78 -1.51
C ILE A 246 -14.34 2.63 -0.54
N PHE A 247 -13.02 2.41 -0.49
CA PHE A 247 -12.17 3.04 0.51
C PHE A 247 -11.85 4.53 0.23
N THR A 248 -12.00 4.99 -1.02
CA THR A 248 -11.86 6.41 -1.38
C THR A 248 -13.19 7.20 -1.27
N GLY A 249 -14.26 6.54 -0.82
CA GLY A 249 -15.56 7.16 -0.53
C GLY A 249 -16.46 7.37 -1.75
N TYR A 250 -16.20 6.72 -2.89
CA TYR A 250 -17.13 6.71 -4.03
C TYR A 250 -18.34 5.80 -3.80
N LEU A 251 -18.20 4.84 -2.88
CA LEU A 251 -19.32 4.10 -2.31
C LEU A 251 -19.34 4.31 -0.80
N SER A 252 -20.54 4.31 -0.23
CA SER A 252 -20.74 4.38 1.22
C SER A 252 -20.07 3.19 1.89
N GLN A 253 -19.29 3.46 2.95
CA GLN A 253 -18.79 2.43 3.85
C GLN A 253 -19.88 2.12 4.88
N LEU A 254 -20.32 0.86 4.91
CA LEU A 254 -21.53 0.43 5.63
C LEU A 254 -21.26 0.05 7.11
N TRP A 255 -20.07 0.35 7.63
CA TRP A 255 -19.62 -0.11 8.95
C TRP A 255 -19.34 1.02 9.94
N GLU A 256 -19.45 0.70 11.24
CA GLU A 256 -19.18 1.60 12.35
C GLU A 256 -17.75 2.14 12.31
N GLY A 257 -17.59 3.41 12.70
CA GLY A 257 -16.28 4.06 12.75
C GLY A 257 -15.66 4.36 11.38
N ALA A 258 -16.34 4.03 10.28
CA ALA A 258 -15.95 4.49 8.96
C ALA A 258 -15.93 6.02 8.92
N GLU A 259 -14.80 6.59 8.50
CA GLU A 259 -14.76 8.02 8.21
C GLU A 259 -15.67 8.32 7.03
N GLN A 260 -16.58 9.27 7.19
CA GLN A 260 -17.46 9.73 6.11
C GLN A 260 -16.65 10.54 5.09
N VAL A 261 -15.94 9.83 4.22
CA VAL A 261 -15.16 10.41 3.13
C VAL A 261 -16.12 10.81 2.02
N LYS A 262 -16.15 12.11 1.70
CA LYS A 262 -16.96 12.60 0.58
C LYS A 262 -16.36 12.12 -0.75
N PRO A 263 -17.16 11.68 -1.72
CA PRO A 263 -16.65 11.29 -3.03
C PRO A 263 -15.96 12.47 -3.74
N GLY A 264 -14.87 12.17 -4.43
CA GLY A 264 -14.15 13.12 -5.28
C GLY A 264 -14.77 13.25 -6.68
N LYS A 265 -13.97 13.68 -7.65
CA LYS A 265 -14.37 13.77 -9.06
C LYS A 265 -13.62 12.81 -9.98
N LEU A 266 -12.59 12.13 -9.46
CA LEU A 266 -11.63 11.36 -10.23
C LEU A 266 -11.68 9.87 -9.86
N LEU A 267 -12.90 9.30 -9.81
CA LEU A 267 -13.17 7.91 -9.38
C LEU A 267 -12.17 6.92 -9.97
N GLY A 268 -12.05 6.89 -11.29
CA GLY A 268 -11.17 5.93 -11.96
C GLY A 268 -9.70 6.09 -11.56
N ALA A 269 -9.20 7.32 -11.54
CA ALA A 269 -7.78 7.60 -11.28
C ALA A 269 -7.41 7.38 -9.80
N GLU A 270 -8.24 7.84 -8.86
CA GLU A 270 -7.97 7.69 -7.42
C GLU A 270 -8.09 6.23 -6.97
N SER A 271 -9.13 5.53 -7.42
CA SER A 271 -9.33 4.11 -7.08
C SER A 271 -8.22 3.23 -7.67
N GLU A 272 -7.78 3.54 -8.89
CA GLU A 272 -6.65 2.86 -9.51
C GLU A 272 -5.33 3.14 -8.80
N ALA A 273 -5.07 4.40 -8.42
CA ALA A 273 -3.86 4.75 -7.68
C ALA A 273 -3.77 4.04 -6.33
N ALA A 274 -4.90 3.92 -5.61
CA ALA A 274 -4.95 3.21 -4.34
C ALA A 274 -4.60 1.72 -4.53
N GLY A 275 -5.21 1.06 -5.53
CA GLY A 275 -4.87 -0.32 -5.90
C GLY A 275 -3.41 -0.46 -6.34
N TYR A 276 -2.91 0.46 -7.15
CA TYR A 276 -1.53 0.44 -7.64
C TYR A 276 -0.49 0.48 -6.51
N ILE A 277 -0.74 1.29 -5.48
CA ILE A 277 0.11 1.38 -4.29
C ILE A 277 0.08 0.06 -3.51
N ALA A 278 -1.11 -0.45 -3.21
CA ALA A 278 -1.30 -1.65 -2.38
C ALA A 278 -0.74 -2.93 -3.05
N LEU A 279 -1.02 -3.15 -4.33
CA LEU A 279 -0.72 -4.42 -5.01
C LEU A 279 0.78 -4.74 -5.09
N GLU A 280 1.64 -3.74 -5.31
CA GLU A 280 3.10 -3.95 -5.36
C GLU A 280 3.64 -4.44 -4.00
N ARG A 281 3.06 -3.91 -2.92
CA ARG A 281 3.39 -4.28 -1.53
C ARG A 281 2.93 -5.69 -1.19
N LEU A 282 1.96 -6.23 -1.93
CA LEU A 282 1.43 -7.60 -1.82
C LEU A 282 2.04 -8.58 -2.84
N TRP A 283 3.08 -8.16 -3.60
CA TRP A 283 3.67 -8.93 -4.70
C TRP A 283 2.66 -9.37 -5.77
N VAL A 284 1.64 -8.55 -5.99
CA VAL A 284 0.67 -8.75 -7.06
C VAL A 284 1.09 -7.82 -8.20
N PRO A 285 1.49 -8.34 -9.37
CA PRO A 285 1.81 -7.48 -10.50
C PRO A 285 0.63 -6.59 -10.85
N MET A 286 0.96 -5.35 -11.22
CA MET A 286 0.04 -4.33 -11.70
C MET A 286 -0.76 -4.82 -12.91
N ARG A 287 -1.87 -4.11 -13.18
CA ARG A 287 -2.70 -4.29 -14.37
C ARG A 287 -1.83 -4.26 -15.64
N SER A 288 -1.99 -5.28 -16.47
CA SER A 288 -1.21 -5.45 -17.69
C SER A 288 -1.64 -4.53 -18.82
N ARG A 289 -2.92 -4.15 -18.84
CA ARG A 289 -3.45 -3.09 -19.72
C ARG A 289 -3.31 -1.74 -19.01
N ARG A 290 -2.34 -0.95 -19.46
CA ARG A 290 -2.03 0.36 -18.90
C ARG A 290 -3.21 1.32 -19.13
N THR A 291 -3.63 1.99 -18.07
CA THR A 291 -4.71 2.97 -18.09
C THR A 291 -4.20 4.36 -18.42
N SER A 292 -5.10 5.30 -18.69
CA SER A 292 -4.75 6.71 -18.85
C SER A 292 -4.02 7.24 -17.61
N TRP A 293 -4.54 6.95 -16.41
CA TRP A 293 -3.88 7.35 -15.16
C TRP A 293 -2.47 6.79 -15.05
N TYR A 294 -2.29 5.48 -15.25
CA TYR A 294 -0.96 4.86 -15.16
C TYR A 294 0.00 5.46 -16.19
N HIS A 295 -0.46 5.65 -17.42
CA HIS A 295 0.34 6.27 -18.49
C HIS A 295 0.80 7.69 -18.12
N ASP A 296 -0.10 8.50 -17.58
CA ASP A 296 0.20 9.86 -17.16
C ASP A 296 1.13 9.88 -15.94
N PHE A 297 0.87 8.98 -14.98
CA PHE A 297 1.70 8.81 -13.79
C PHE A 297 3.14 8.43 -14.16
N ILE A 298 3.37 7.38 -14.96
CA ILE A 298 4.75 6.98 -15.32
C ILE A 298 5.46 8.00 -16.21
N ALA A 299 4.71 8.76 -17.00
CA ALA A 299 5.26 9.83 -17.84
C ALA A 299 5.65 11.08 -17.04
N GLY A 300 5.41 11.10 -15.73
CA GLY A 300 5.70 12.26 -14.88
C GLY A 300 4.80 13.45 -15.20
N LYS A 301 3.57 13.20 -15.67
CA LYS A 301 2.59 14.28 -15.84
C LYS A 301 2.02 14.66 -14.47
N PRO A 302 1.83 15.96 -14.20
CA PRO A 302 1.20 16.39 -12.95
C PRO A 302 -0.23 15.85 -12.89
N MET A 303 -0.60 15.31 -11.72
CA MET A 303 -2.00 14.98 -11.45
C MET A 303 -2.85 16.26 -11.40
N PRO A 304 -4.16 16.17 -11.71
CA PRO A 304 -5.08 17.29 -11.51
C PRO A 304 -5.06 17.78 -10.06
N GLU A 305 -5.34 19.06 -9.84
CA GLU A 305 -5.29 19.69 -8.50
C GLU A 305 -6.33 19.09 -7.53
N GLU A 306 -7.44 18.61 -8.08
CA GLU A 306 -8.50 17.93 -7.34
C GLU A 306 -8.17 16.47 -6.97
N PHE A 307 -7.01 15.93 -7.39
CA PHE A 307 -6.58 14.58 -7.04
C PHE A 307 -6.18 14.51 -5.57
N ARG A 308 -6.81 13.61 -4.81
CA ARG A 308 -6.69 13.54 -3.34
C ARG A 308 -5.69 12.48 -2.89
N TRP A 309 -4.40 12.83 -2.84
CA TRP A 309 -3.36 11.88 -2.41
C TRP A 309 -3.56 11.40 -0.97
N ASP A 310 -4.05 12.26 -0.08
CA ASP A 310 -4.38 11.91 1.30
C ASP A 310 -5.39 10.76 1.36
N ILE A 311 -6.46 10.83 0.58
CA ILE A 311 -7.50 9.79 0.50
C ILE A 311 -6.98 8.53 -0.22
N VAL A 312 -6.22 8.70 -1.31
CA VAL A 312 -5.65 7.58 -2.07
C VAL A 312 -4.70 6.74 -1.21
N VAL A 313 -3.83 7.38 -0.43
CA VAL A 313 -2.88 6.67 0.43
C VAL A 313 -3.59 5.99 1.60
N ALA A 314 -4.60 6.63 2.20
CA ALA A 314 -5.44 6.03 3.23
C ALA A 314 -6.21 4.81 2.71
N ALA A 315 -6.74 4.88 1.50
CA ALA A 315 -7.40 3.77 0.85
C ALA A 315 -6.42 2.63 0.52
N ALA A 316 -5.22 2.95 0.06
CA ALA A 316 -4.18 1.95 -0.20
C ALA A 316 -3.80 1.16 1.07
N GLU A 317 -3.73 1.82 2.23
CA GLU A 317 -3.44 1.18 3.53
C GLU A 317 -4.55 0.19 3.90
N GLN A 318 -5.81 0.62 3.78
CA GLN A 318 -6.96 -0.25 4.02
C GLN A 318 -7.04 -1.44 3.04
N ILE A 319 -6.74 -1.24 1.75
CA ILE A 319 -6.68 -2.32 0.76
C ILE A 319 -5.58 -3.33 1.12
N GLU A 320 -4.38 -2.83 1.46
CA GLU A 320 -3.26 -3.68 1.86
C GLU A 320 -3.60 -4.52 3.09
N ASP A 321 -4.11 -3.88 4.14
CA ASP A 321 -4.42 -4.54 5.42
C ASP A 321 -5.55 -5.55 5.26
N LEU A 322 -6.60 -5.20 4.50
CA LEU A 322 -7.70 -6.12 4.17
C LEU A 322 -7.20 -7.35 3.43
N LEU A 323 -6.53 -7.15 2.29
CA LEU A 323 -6.10 -8.26 1.43
C LEU A 323 -5.04 -9.12 2.10
N ARG A 324 -4.13 -8.52 2.88
CA ARG A 324 -3.15 -9.26 3.66
C ARG A 324 -3.81 -10.07 4.78
N GLY A 325 -5.00 -9.67 5.24
CA GLY A 325 -5.75 -10.32 6.30
C GLY A 325 -5.38 -9.82 7.70
N ASP A 326 -4.82 -8.62 7.80
CA ASP A 326 -4.45 -7.97 9.07
C ASP A 326 -5.66 -7.31 9.77
N THR A 327 -6.81 -7.23 9.08
CA THR A 327 -8.07 -6.68 9.61
C THR A 327 -8.99 -7.72 10.28
N GLU A 328 -9.82 -7.23 11.21
CA GLU A 328 -11.03 -7.92 11.71
C GLU A 328 -12.20 -7.74 10.72
N PRO A 329 -13.22 -8.62 10.77
CA PRO A 329 -14.51 -8.33 10.14
C PRO A 329 -15.11 -7.05 10.71
N VAL A 330 -15.67 -6.22 9.84
CA VAL A 330 -16.33 -4.97 10.24
C VAL A 330 -17.69 -5.24 10.88
N VAL A 331 -18.23 -4.23 11.58
CA VAL A 331 -19.58 -4.26 12.16
C VAL A 331 -20.41 -3.18 11.49
N ALA A 332 -21.61 -3.51 11.02
CA ALA A 332 -22.51 -2.59 10.33
C ALA A 332 -22.95 -1.42 11.23
N ALA A 333 -23.00 -0.21 10.64
CA ALA A 333 -23.31 1.04 11.34
C ALA A 333 -24.79 1.22 11.71
#